data_AF-A0A940M2N3-F1
#
_entry.id   AF-A0A940M2N3-F1
#
_cell.length_a   1.000
_cell.length_b   1.000
_cell.length_c   1.000
_cell.angle_alpha   90.00
_cell.angle_beta   90.00
_cell.angle_gamma   90.00
#
_symmetry.space_group_name_H-M   'P 1'
#
loop_
_entity.id
_entity.type
_entity.pdbx_description
1 polymer ?
#
loop_
_entity_poly.entity_id
_entity_poly.type
_entity_poly.pdbx_seq_one_letter_code
_entity_poly.pdbx_strand_id
1 'polypeptide(L)'
;MADKGPDEESIGDLLARLAEDARRFGQAELDYYRVLAAEKLEEAKASLWIGAVAIGLMLAAAVALVFGLVLTLAQYVGPALATLIVVALAVGTAWLLGRIAWRHIKRVVGLRK
;
A
#
# COMPACT_ATOMS: atom_id res chain seq x y z
N MET A 1 62.30 1.64 -18.97
CA MET A 1 60.94 1.09 -19.06
C MET A 1 61.07 -0.40 -18.82
N ALA A 2 60.88 -0.86 -17.58
CA ALA A 2 61.01 -2.27 -17.23
C ALA A 2 59.60 -2.88 -17.25
N ASP A 3 59.39 -3.75 -18.24
CA ASP A 3 58.30 -4.69 -18.35
C ASP A 3 58.36 -5.65 -17.15
N LYS A 4 57.33 -5.66 -16.30
CA LYS A 4 57.21 -6.59 -15.17
C LYS A 4 56.42 -7.79 -15.66
N GLY A 5 57.10 -8.92 -15.79
CA GLY A 5 56.52 -10.18 -16.23
C GLY A 5 55.43 -10.71 -15.28
N PRO A 6 54.56 -11.59 -15.78
CA PRO A 6 53.37 -12.11 -15.08
C PRO A 6 53.64 -12.96 -13.82
N ASP A 7 54.89 -13.13 -13.39
CA ASP A 7 55.31 -14.08 -12.35
C ASP A 7 55.61 -13.44 -10.97
N GLU A 8 55.43 -12.12 -10.82
CA GLU A 8 55.77 -11.37 -9.59
C GLU A 8 54.55 -10.82 -8.84
N GLU A 9 53.35 -11.31 -9.13
CA GLU A 9 52.18 -10.97 -8.33
C GLU A 9 52.21 -11.79 -7.03
N SER A 10 52.50 -11.12 -5.91
CA SER A 10 52.53 -11.76 -4.59
C SER A 10 51.14 -12.31 -4.25
N ILE A 11 51.07 -13.43 -3.53
CA ILE A 11 49.82 -13.95 -2.96
C ILE A 11 49.09 -12.84 -2.16
N GLY A 12 49.85 -11.91 -1.56
CA GLY A 12 49.30 -10.73 -0.90
C GLY A 12 48.56 -9.77 -1.84
N ASP A 13 49.02 -9.58 -3.07
CA ASP A 13 48.38 -8.72 -4.07
C ASP A 13 47.08 -9.35 -4.59
N LEU A 14 47.05 -10.67 -4.76
CA LEU A 14 45.83 -11.42 -5.10
C LEU A 14 44.78 -11.35 -3.98
N LEU A 15 45.20 -11.47 -2.73
CA LEU A 15 44.31 -11.34 -1.57
C LEU A 15 43.80 -9.91 -1.40
N ALA A 16 44.64 -8.90 -1.65
CA ALA A 16 44.24 -7.50 -1.63
C ALA A 16 43.20 -7.20 -2.73
N ARG A 17 43.42 -7.70 -3.95
CA ARG A 17 42.47 -7.60 -5.06
C ARG A 17 41.14 -8.29 -4.75
N LEU A 18 41.17 -9.51 -4.20
CA LEU A 18 39.96 -10.24 -3.83
C LEU A 18 39.15 -9.50 -2.75
N ALA A 19 39.83 -8.92 -1.76
CA ALA A 19 39.18 -8.12 -0.72
C ALA A 19 38.56 -6.84 -1.30
N GLU A 20 39.24 -6.20 -2.25
CA GLU A 20 38.74 -5.00 -2.92
C GLU A 20 37.55 -5.31 -3.83
N ASP A 21 37.57 -6.43 -4.55
CA ASP A 21 36.47 -6.89 -5.39
C ASP A 21 35.25 -7.31 -4.56
N ALA A 22 35.44 -8.00 -3.43
CA ALA A 22 34.36 -8.34 -2.51
C ALA A 22 33.68 -7.07 -1.94
N ARG A 23 34.48 -6.04 -1.63
CA ARG A 23 33.95 -4.75 -1.15
C ARG A 23 33.18 -4.01 -2.24
N ARG A 24 33.68 -4.00 -3.48
CA ARG A 24 32.99 -3.42 -4.63
C ARG A 24 31.69 -4.16 -4.93
N PHE A 25 31.70 -5.48 -4.87
CA PHE A 25 30.52 -6.32 -5.04
C PHE A 25 29.46 -6.02 -3.97
N GLY A 26 29.86 -5.96 -2.69
CA GLY A 26 28.95 -5.60 -1.61
C GLY A 26 28.34 -4.20 -1.74
N GLN A 27 29.11 -3.23 -2.24
CA GLN A 27 28.60 -1.88 -2.53
C GLN A 27 27.60 -1.88 -3.69
N ALA A 28 27.89 -2.63 -4.76
CA ALA A 28 27.01 -2.77 -5.92
C ALA A 28 25.67 -3.42 -5.55
N GLU A 29 25.68 -4.45 -4.69
CA GLU A 29 24.47 -5.11 -4.21
C GLU A 29 23.59 -4.15 -3.39
N LEU A 30 24.20 -3.36 -2.50
CA LEU A 30 23.49 -2.36 -1.71
C LEU A 30 22.87 -1.26 -2.58
N ASP A 31 23.60 -0.79 -3.59
CA ASP A 31 23.09 0.20 -4.52
C ASP A 31 21.99 -0.38 -5.42
N TYR A 32 22.07 -1.66 -5.82
CA TYR A 32 21.00 -2.35 -6.51
C TYR A 32 19.71 -2.38 -5.68
N TYR A 33 19.77 -2.78 -4.41
CA TYR A 33 18.59 -2.78 -3.53
C TYR A 33 18.05 -1.37 -3.28
N ARG A 34 18.90 -0.35 -3.19
CA ARG A 34 18.46 1.04 -3.07
C ARG A 34 17.70 1.51 -4.31
N VAL A 35 18.22 1.22 -5.50
CA VAL A 35 17.57 1.59 -6.76
C VAL A 35 16.24 0.86 -6.91
N LEU A 36 16.22 -0.45 -6.66
CA LEU A 36 15.00 -1.25 -6.72
C LEU A 36 13.95 -0.78 -5.72
N ALA A 37 14.35 -0.44 -4.49
CA ALA A 37 13.44 0.13 -3.49
C ALA A 37 12.91 1.51 -3.91
N ALA A 38 13.76 2.38 -4.45
CA ALA A 38 13.35 3.70 -4.92
C ALA A 38 12.36 3.61 -6.10
N GLU A 39 12.62 2.73 -7.06
CA GLU A 39 11.75 2.47 -8.21
C GLU A 39 10.38 1.95 -7.76
N LYS A 40 10.35 0.98 -6.83
CA LYS A 40 9.10 0.46 -6.26
C LYS A 40 8.33 1.51 -5.46
N LEU A 41 9.04 2.42 -4.78
CA LEU A 41 8.42 3.53 -4.07
C LEU A 41 7.84 4.59 -5.02
N GLU A 42 8.50 4.88 -6.13
CA GLU A 42 7.95 5.79 -7.15
C GLU A 42 6.70 5.21 -7.82
N GLU A 43 6.74 3.93 -8.19
CA GLU A 43 5.58 3.21 -8.74
C GLU A 43 4.43 3.18 -7.73
N ALA A 44 4.73 2.95 -6.45
CA ALA A 44 3.75 2.99 -5.37
C ALA A 44 3.17 4.40 -5.14
N LYS A 45 3.97 5.48 -5.23
CA LYS A 45 3.48 6.86 -5.04
C LYS A 45 2.38 7.23 -6.04
N ALA A 46 2.55 6.88 -7.31
CA ALA A 46 1.53 7.14 -8.33
C ALA A 46 0.24 6.36 -8.02
N SER A 47 0.37 5.09 -7.64
CA SER A 47 -0.76 4.24 -7.22
C SER A 47 -1.45 4.76 -5.96
N LEU A 48 -0.69 5.26 -4.97
CA LEU A 48 -1.21 5.83 -3.73
C LEU A 48 -2.06 7.08 -3.99
N TRP A 49 -1.63 7.97 -4.89
CA TRP A 49 -2.43 9.15 -5.24
C TRP A 49 -3.74 8.77 -5.92
N ILE A 50 -3.71 7.87 -6.90
CA ILE A 50 -4.92 7.38 -7.57
C ILE A 50 -5.86 6.72 -6.56
N GLY A 51 -5.32 5.87 -5.67
CA GLY A 51 -6.09 5.25 -4.60
C GLY A 51 -6.70 6.27 -3.63
N ALA A 52 -5.94 7.27 -3.20
CA ALA A 52 -6.41 8.33 -2.32
C ALA A 52 -7.55 9.15 -2.97
N VAL A 53 -7.39 9.52 -4.26
CA VAL A 53 -8.42 10.23 -5.01
C VAL A 53 -9.68 9.37 -5.17
N ALA A 54 -9.53 8.07 -5.48
CA ALA A 54 -10.64 7.15 -5.60
C ALA A 54 -11.42 7.00 -4.28
N ILE A 55 -10.72 6.83 -3.15
CA ILE A 55 -11.33 6.79 -1.81
C ILE A 55 -12.05 8.10 -1.50
N GLY A 56 -11.42 9.24 -1.81
CA GLY A 56 -12.02 10.56 -1.62
C GLY A 56 -13.31 10.74 -2.43
N LEU A 57 -13.30 10.33 -3.70
CA LEU A 57 -14.49 10.36 -4.57
C LEU A 57 -15.58 9.42 -4.06
N MET A 58 -15.22 8.23 -3.59
CA MET A 58 -16.18 7.27 -3.02
C MET A 58 -16.84 7.83 -1.75
N LEU A 59 -16.07 8.50 -0.89
CA LEU A 59 -16.60 9.18 0.29
C LEU A 59 -17.53 10.33 -0.10
N ALA A 60 -17.13 11.19 -1.04
CA ALA A 60 -17.94 12.29 -1.54
C ALA A 60 -19.27 11.78 -2.15
N ALA A 61 -19.20 10.73 -2.96
CA ALA A 61 -20.37 10.09 -3.55
C ALA A 61 -21.30 9.49 -2.48
N ALA A 62 -20.75 8.82 -1.46
CA ALA A 62 -21.54 8.27 -0.36
C ALA A 62 -22.29 9.37 0.42
N VAL A 63 -21.61 10.48 0.73
CA VAL A 63 -22.23 11.65 1.38
C VAL A 63 -23.33 12.24 0.48
N ALA A 64 -23.03 12.48 -0.81
CA ALA A 64 -24.00 13.01 -1.77
C ALA A 64 -25.23 12.10 -1.90
N LEU A 65 -25.05 10.78 -1.88
CA LEU A 65 -26.14 9.80 -1.92
C LEU A 65 -27.02 9.91 -0.67
N VAL A 66 -26.43 10.03 0.53
CA VAL A 66 -27.17 10.22 1.77
C VAL A 66 -27.99 11.51 1.74
N PHE A 67 -27.39 12.64 1.33
CA PHE A 67 -28.10 13.90 1.18
C PHE A 67 -29.22 13.81 0.16
N GLY A 68 -28.96 13.26 -1.03
CA GLY A 68 -29.97 13.05 -2.07
C GLY A 68 -31.15 12.22 -1.56
N LEU A 69 -30.87 11.17 -0.78
CA LEU A 69 -31.91 10.32 -0.21
C LEU A 69 -32.75 11.06 0.85
N VAL A 70 -32.11 11.82 1.74
CA VAL A 70 -32.81 12.63 2.75
C VAL A 70 -33.68 13.69 2.07
N LEU A 71 -33.16 14.44 1.09
CA LEU A 71 -33.91 15.46 0.37
C LEU A 71 -35.10 14.85 -0.39
N THR A 72 -34.91 13.67 -0.97
CA THR A 72 -35.97 12.96 -1.70
C THR A 72 -37.03 12.40 -0.78
N LEU A 73 -36.67 11.96 0.43
CA LEU A 73 -37.65 11.41 1.37
C LEU A 73 -38.36 12.51 2.18
N ALA A 74 -37.67 13.62 2.44
CA ALA A 74 -38.20 14.75 3.21
C ALA A 74 -39.47 15.35 2.60
N GLN A 75 -39.62 15.33 1.28
CA GLN A 75 -40.84 15.78 0.59
C GLN A 75 -42.07 14.89 0.87
N TYR A 76 -41.90 13.65 1.34
CA TYR A 76 -43.01 12.73 1.63
C TYR A 76 -43.31 12.60 3.13
N VAL A 77 -42.28 12.54 3.98
CA VAL A 77 -42.44 12.23 5.42
C VAL A 77 -41.95 13.37 6.34
N GLY A 78 -41.50 14.48 5.75
CA GLY A 78 -40.87 15.57 6.49
C GLY A 78 -39.39 15.30 6.82
N PRO A 79 -38.61 16.36 7.10
CA PRO A 79 -37.16 16.28 7.21
C PRO A 79 -36.68 15.44 8.40
N ALA A 80 -37.36 15.51 9.55
CA ALA A 80 -36.96 14.79 10.76
C ALA A 80 -37.15 13.27 10.64
N LEU A 81 -38.25 12.82 10.02
CA LEU A 81 -38.48 11.39 9.80
C LEU A 81 -37.61 10.86 8.66
N ALA A 82 -37.36 11.67 7.63
CA ALA A 82 -36.46 11.31 6.54
C ALA A 82 -35.04 11.03 7.04
N THR A 83 -34.47 11.90 7.88
CA THR A 83 -33.14 11.68 8.45
C THR A 83 -33.09 10.43 9.32
N LEU A 84 -34.11 10.21 10.17
CA LEU A 84 -34.18 9.03 11.03
C LEU A 84 -34.21 7.73 10.21
N ILE A 85 -35.02 7.68 9.15
CA ILE A 85 -35.10 6.51 8.26
C ILE A 85 -33.76 6.25 7.56
N VAL A 86 -33.13 7.29 6.99
CA VAL A 86 -31.87 7.13 6.27
C VAL A 86 -30.74 6.70 7.21
N VAL A 87 -30.67 7.26 8.42
CA VAL A 87 -29.69 6.84 9.43
C VAL A 87 -29.91 5.39 9.84
N ALA A 88 -31.16 4.99 10.09
CA ALA A 88 -31.47 3.60 10.44
C ALA A 88 -31.05 2.62 9.33
N LEU A 89 -31.29 2.97 8.07
CA LEU A 89 -30.85 2.18 6.92
C LEU A 89 -29.32 2.11 6.83
N ALA A 90 -28.60 3.22 6.98
CA ALA A 90 -27.14 3.26 6.92
C ALA A 90 -26.49 2.46 8.06
N VAL A 91 -27.02 2.56 9.28
CA VAL A 91 -26.54 1.76 10.42
C VAL A 91 -26.84 0.29 10.20
N GLY A 92 -28.03 -0.06 9.70
CA GLY A 92 -28.40 -1.43 9.39
C GLY A 92 -27.50 -2.08 8.34
N THR A 93 -27.20 -1.37 7.25
CA THR A 93 -26.28 -1.86 6.20
C THR A 93 -24.85 -1.96 6.70
N ALA A 94 -24.35 -0.97 7.42
CA ALA A 94 -23.01 -1.00 8.02
C ALA A 94 -22.85 -2.18 9.00
N TRP A 95 -23.86 -2.44 9.84
CA TRP A 95 -23.87 -3.57 10.75
C TRP A 95 -23.85 -4.92 10.01
N LEU A 96 -24.65 -5.06 8.95
CA LEU A 96 -24.70 -6.27 8.13
C LEU A 96 -23.35 -6.55 7.45
N LEU A 97 -22.76 -5.53 6.81
CA LEU A 97 -21.46 -5.63 6.15
C LEU A 97 -20.35 -5.92 7.16
N GLY A 98 -20.34 -5.23 8.31
CA GLY A 98 -19.40 -5.49 9.41
C GLY A 98 -19.48 -6.93 9.91
N ARG A 99 -20.70 -7.48 10.04
CA ARG A 99 -20.90 -8.89 10.44
C ARG A 99 -20.37 -9.86 9.39
N ILE A 100 -20.56 -9.58 8.09
CA ILE A 100 -20.04 -10.41 6.99
C ILE A 100 -18.51 -10.34 6.97
N ALA A 101 -17.93 -9.14 7.06
CA ALA A 101 -16.49 -8.93 7.10
C ALA A 101 -15.86 -9.67 8.29
N TRP A 102 -16.45 -9.57 9.48
CA TRP A 102 -15.99 -10.29 10.67
C TRP A 102 -16.02 -11.81 10.50
N ARG A 103 -17.04 -12.34 9.81
CA ARG A 103 -17.11 -13.76 9.45
C ARG A 103 -16.06 -14.18 8.43
N HIS A 104 -15.65 -13.30 7.52
CA HIS A 104 -14.56 -13.55 6.58
C HIS A 104 -13.21 -13.52 7.30
N ILE A 105 -12.96 -12.50 8.12
CA ILE A 105 -11.72 -12.36 8.90
C ILE A 105 -11.54 -13.55 9.85
N LYS A 106 -12.59 -13.97 10.56
CA LYS A 106 -12.52 -15.17 11.43
C LYS A 106 -12.17 -16.46 10.68
N ARG A 107 -12.59 -16.59 9.41
CA ARG A 107 -12.23 -17.73 8.56
C ARG A 107 -10.76 -17.68 8.13
N VAL A 108 -10.26 -16.51 7.76
CA VAL A 108 -8.88 -16.32 7.28
C VAL A 108 -7.86 -16.38 8.43
N VAL A 109 -8.19 -15.77 9.57
CA VAL A 109 -7.30 -15.69 10.74
C VAL A 109 -7.26 -17.01 11.53
N GLY A 110 -8.11 -17.99 11.19
CA GLY A 110 -7.97 -19.35 11.72
C GLY A 110 -8.01 -19.41 13.25
N LEU A 111 -8.77 -18.52 13.92
CA LEU A 111 -9.06 -18.62 15.36
C LEU A 111 -10.04 -19.78 15.59
N ARG A 112 -9.56 -21.01 15.33
CA ARG A 112 -10.09 -22.24 15.89
C ARG A 112 -9.70 -22.23 17.37
N LYS A 113 -10.70 -22.09 18.25
CA LYS A 113 -10.62 -22.79 19.52
C LYS A 113 -10.94 -24.27 19.25
#